data_AF-A0AA36MS96-F1
#
_entry.id   AF-A0AA36MS96-F1
#
_cell.length_a   1.000
_cell.length_b   1.000
_cell.length_c   1.000
_cell.angle_alpha   90.00
_cell.angle_beta   90.00
_cell.angle_gamma   90.00
#
_symmetry.space_group_name_H-M   'P 1'
#
loop_
_entity.id
_entity.type
_entity.pdbx_description
1 polymer ?
#
loop_
_entity_poly.entity_id
_entity_poly.type
_entity_poly.pdbx_seq_one_letter_code
_entity_poly.pdbx_strand_id
1 'polypeptide(L)'
;MALAFRNTLALVMLWLLPPQSVAGPGYLACYYGCLGVCFTAGVAAAGICPPAGLSGAAACTSGCAAACAPTLLACFSEDTRVQVLNGTGVAVVPLSAVAPGQRLWSFYQGKPLAVKVLENQRLQGNFSFVELVAHLEVATAEELRVGDIVATGVSRLGFGVISELRRMQKSVKHVLTTETGSVVANNILSSTICDGRDDIYNRSSWLVTLNQWQALHEERLKQM
;
A
#
# COMPACT_ATOMS: atom_id res chain seq x y z
N MET A 1 -13.54 44.26 -51.31
CA MET A 1 -14.08 43.72 -50.05
C MET A 1 -14.63 42.33 -50.32
N ALA A 2 -13.99 41.27 -49.79
CA ALA A 2 -14.55 39.92 -49.71
C ALA A 2 -13.67 39.10 -48.73
N LEU A 3 -14.21 38.78 -47.56
CA LEU A 3 -13.58 37.85 -46.60
C LEU A 3 -14.66 36.85 -46.18
N ALA A 4 -14.49 35.60 -46.63
CA ALA A 4 -15.46 34.54 -46.38
C ALA A 4 -15.22 33.91 -45.00
N PHE A 5 -16.24 33.95 -44.13
CA PHE A 5 -16.25 33.13 -42.92
C PHE A 5 -16.27 31.65 -43.29
N ARG A 6 -15.30 30.87 -42.79
CA ARG A 6 -15.36 29.41 -42.77
C ARG A 6 -15.58 28.95 -41.33
N ASN A 7 -16.77 28.44 -41.05
CA ASN A 7 -17.13 27.99 -39.70
C ASN A 7 -16.26 26.82 -39.24
N THR A 8 -15.69 26.94 -38.04
CA THR A 8 -14.95 25.88 -37.37
C THR A 8 -15.92 24.90 -36.71
N LEU A 9 -16.07 23.69 -37.25
CA LEU A 9 -16.87 22.64 -36.64
C LEU A 9 -15.99 21.79 -35.72
N ALA A 10 -15.61 22.37 -34.57
CA ALA A 10 -14.80 21.71 -33.56
C ALA A 10 -15.63 20.63 -32.82
N LEU A 11 -15.47 19.38 -33.23
CA LEU A 11 -16.12 18.23 -32.59
C LEU A 11 -15.43 17.96 -31.25
N VAL A 12 -15.98 18.52 -30.17
CA VAL A 12 -15.50 18.30 -28.81
C VAL A 12 -15.80 16.85 -28.39
N MET A 13 -14.87 15.95 -28.70
CA MET A 13 -14.77 14.69 -27.98
C MET A 13 -14.48 15.01 -26.52
N LEU A 14 -15.50 14.90 -25.66
CA LEU A 14 -15.34 14.98 -24.23
C LEU A 14 -14.67 13.68 -23.73
N TRP A 15 -13.36 13.57 -23.99
CA TRP A 15 -12.52 12.56 -23.34
C TRP A 15 -12.58 12.83 -21.85
N LEU A 16 -13.34 12.00 -21.14
CA LEU A 16 -13.20 11.81 -19.70
C LEU A 16 -11.85 11.16 -19.45
N LEU A 17 -10.79 11.99 -19.49
CA LEU A 17 -9.49 11.63 -18.96
C LEU A 17 -9.71 11.15 -17.53
N PRO A 18 -9.29 9.91 -17.18
CA PRO A 18 -9.36 9.48 -15.79
C PRO A 18 -8.55 10.45 -14.93
N PRO A 19 -8.95 10.67 -13.66
CA PRO A 19 -8.19 11.53 -12.77
C PRO A 19 -6.73 11.04 -12.73
N GLN A 20 -5.78 11.92 -13.02
CA GLN A 20 -4.35 11.58 -13.13
C GLN A 20 -3.67 11.38 -11.76
N SER A 21 -4.41 10.82 -10.80
CA SER A 21 -3.93 10.41 -9.49
C SER A 21 -3.09 9.15 -9.63
N VAL A 22 -1.78 9.35 -9.84
CA VAL A 22 -0.65 8.44 -9.58
C VAL A 22 -1.07 7.02 -9.19
N ALA A 23 -1.11 6.12 -10.19
CA ALA A 23 -1.42 4.72 -9.99
C ALA A 23 -0.59 3.85 -10.97
N GLY A 24 0.29 3.02 -10.41
CA GLY A 24 1.24 2.19 -11.16
C GLY A 24 0.61 1.14 -12.09
N PRO A 25 1.40 0.56 -13.01
CA PRO A 25 0.92 -0.40 -14.01
C PRO A 25 0.16 -1.61 -13.43
N GLY A 26 0.49 -2.12 -12.24
CA GLY A 26 -0.29 -3.17 -11.56
C GLY A 26 -1.73 -2.75 -11.21
N TYR A 27 -1.95 -1.49 -10.80
CA TYR A 27 -3.31 -0.95 -10.65
C TYR A 27 -4.01 -0.91 -12.01
N LEU A 28 -3.35 -0.44 -13.07
CA LEU A 28 -3.93 -0.39 -14.41
C LEU A 28 -4.30 -1.81 -14.91
N ALA A 29 -3.45 -2.81 -14.71
CA ALA A 29 -3.74 -4.20 -15.07
C ALA A 29 -4.96 -4.76 -14.33
N CYS A 30 -5.04 -4.54 -13.00
CA CYS A 30 -6.19 -4.93 -12.19
C CYS A 30 -7.47 -4.20 -12.61
N TYR A 31 -7.39 -2.87 -12.75
CA TYR A 31 -8.51 -2.00 -13.07
C TYR A 31 -9.07 -2.25 -14.48
N TYR A 32 -8.20 -2.34 -15.50
CA TYR A 32 -8.64 -2.68 -16.87
C TYR A 32 -9.08 -4.13 -17.00
N GLY A 33 -8.52 -5.08 -16.23
CA GLY A 33 -9.02 -6.46 -16.17
C GLY A 33 -10.45 -6.51 -15.61
N CYS A 34 -10.68 -5.84 -14.48
CA CYS A 34 -12.00 -5.74 -13.85
C CYS A 34 -13.01 -5.00 -14.75
N LEU A 35 -12.62 -3.88 -15.37
CA LEU A 35 -13.46 -3.20 -16.36
C LEU A 35 -13.75 -4.06 -17.58
N GLY A 36 -12.77 -4.83 -18.06
CA GLY A 36 -12.95 -5.78 -19.15
C GLY A 36 -14.05 -6.80 -18.85
N VAL A 37 -14.08 -7.34 -17.62
CA VAL A 37 -15.17 -8.21 -17.16
C VAL A 37 -16.50 -7.46 -17.08
N CYS A 38 -16.53 -6.25 -16.49
CA CYS A 38 -17.73 -5.41 -16.44
C CYS A 38 -18.35 -5.14 -17.82
N PHE A 39 -17.53 -4.82 -18.83
CA PHE A 39 -18.03 -4.52 -20.19
C PHE A 39 -18.33 -5.77 -21.02
N THR A 40 -17.69 -6.92 -20.76
CA THR A 40 -17.95 -8.17 -21.54
C THR A 40 -19.04 -9.05 -20.92
N ALA A 41 -19.17 -9.11 -19.60
CA ALA A 41 -20.21 -9.89 -18.91
C ALA A 41 -21.56 -9.16 -18.81
N GLY A 42 -21.60 -7.86 -19.11
CA GLY A 42 -22.70 -6.92 -18.88
C GLY A 42 -24.00 -7.12 -19.67
N VAL A 43 -24.27 -8.33 -20.18
CA VAL A 43 -25.48 -8.67 -20.96
C VAL A 43 -26.14 -9.99 -20.51
N ALA A 44 -25.46 -10.88 -19.77
CA ALA A 44 -25.84 -12.30 -19.71
C ALA A 44 -26.20 -12.89 -18.33
N ALA A 45 -25.44 -12.60 -17.26
CA ALA A 45 -25.32 -13.54 -16.13
C ALA A 45 -25.80 -13.07 -14.75
N ALA A 46 -25.95 -11.77 -14.50
CA ALA A 46 -26.35 -11.25 -13.17
C ALA A 46 -27.28 -10.04 -13.29
N GLY A 47 -28.51 -10.16 -12.78
CA GLY A 47 -29.57 -9.14 -12.82
C GLY A 47 -29.35 -7.96 -11.85
N ILE A 48 -28.12 -7.47 -11.74
CA ILE A 48 -27.72 -6.40 -10.81
C ILE A 48 -27.50 -5.06 -11.55
N CYS A 49 -27.25 -5.09 -12.87
CA CYS A 49 -27.21 -3.88 -13.69
C CYS A 49 -28.64 -3.36 -13.95
N PRO A 50 -29.00 -2.13 -13.54
CA PRO A 50 -30.23 -1.50 -13.99
C PRO A 50 -30.18 -1.24 -15.51
N PRO A 51 -31.33 -1.24 -16.22
CA PRO A 51 -31.36 -1.19 -17.67
C PRO A 51 -30.76 0.11 -18.24
N ALA A 52 -29.76 -0.04 -19.12
CA ALA A 52 -29.26 0.94 -20.09
C ALA A 52 -29.27 2.43 -19.66
N GLY A 53 -28.68 2.73 -18.50
CA GLY A 53 -28.47 4.09 -18.01
C GLY A 53 -26.98 4.39 -17.76
N LEU A 54 -26.60 5.67 -17.90
CA LEU A 54 -25.21 6.15 -17.73
C LEU A 54 -24.61 5.84 -16.33
N SER A 55 -25.45 5.54 -15.34
CA SER A 55 -25.04 5.13 -14.00
C SER A 55 -24.35 3.76 -13.92
N GLY A 56 -24.66 2.81 -14.83
CA GLY A 56 -24.13 1.45 -14.76
C GLY A 56 -22.60 1.39 -14.90
N ALA A 57 -22.04 2.15 -15.84
CA ALA A 57 -20.59 2.24 -16.04
C ALA A 57 -19.89 2.87 -14.82
N ALA A 58 -20.49 3.87 -14.18
CA ALA A 58 -19.94 4.54 -12.99
C ALA A 58 -19.93 3.62 -11.74
N ALA A 59 -20.93 2.74 -11.60
CA ALA A 59 -20.94 1.72 -10.56
C ALA A 59 -19.83 0.68 -10.77
N CYS A 60 -19.60 0.24 -12.01
CA CYS A 60 -18.53 -0.69 -12.34
C CYS A 60 -17.12 -0.09 -12.19
N THR A 61 -16.88 1.15 -12.63
CA THR A 61 -15.57 1.82 -12.44
C THR A 61 -15.24 2.03 -10.98
N SER A 62 -16.20 2.51 -10.17
CA SER A 62 -15.98 2.69 -8.72
C SER A 62 -15.78 1.36 -7.99
N GLY A 63 -16.53 0.31 -8.35
CA GLY A 63 -16.31 -1.05 -7.83
C GLY A 63 -14.92 -1.60 -8.16
N CYS A 64 -14.46 -1.46 -9.40
CA CYS A 64 -13.12 -1.89 -9.82
C CYS A 64 -12.00 -1.10 -9.14
N ALA A 65 -12.15 0.23 -8.99
CA ALA A 65 -11.18 1.05 -8.27
C ALA A 65 -11.06 0.62 -6.79
N ALA A 66 -12.20 0.38 -6.13
CA ALA A 66 -12.23 -0.09 -4.74
C ALA A 66 -11.64 -1.51 -4.58
N ALA A 67 -11.89 -2.41 -5.54
CA ALA A 67 -11.33 -3.77 -5.53
C ALA A 67 -9.81 -3.82 -5.77
N CYS A 68 -9.26 -2.87 -6.54
CA CYS A 68 -7.84 -2.82 -6.90
C CYS A 68 -6.97 -1.94 -5.96
N ALA A 69 -7.56 -1.21 -5.01
CA ALA A 69 -6.83 -0.43 -4.00
C ALA A 69 -6.16 -1.25 -2.85
N PRO A 70 -6.77 -2.29 -2.24
CA PRO A 70 -6.27 -2.93 -1.02
C PRO A 70 -5.11 -3.94 -1.22
N THR A 71 -4.58 -4.04 -2.44
CA THR A 71 -3.37 -4.82 -2.76
C THR A 71 -2.07 -4.05 -2.49
N LEU A 72 -2.11 -2.72 -2.44
CA LEU A 72 -0.94 -1.82 -2.55
C LEU A 72 -0.40 -1.29 -1.22
N LEU A 73 -0.62 -2.00 -0.11
CA LEU A 73 -0.51 -1.47 1.25
C LEU A 73 0.12 -2.51 2.20
N ALA A 74 1.07 -2.11 3.05
CA ALA A 74 1.96 -3.05 3.74
C ALA A 74 1.22 -3.97 4.73
N CYS A 75 1.27 -5.27 4.45
CA CYS A 75 0.45 -6.28 5.09
C CYS A 75 1.16 -6.99 6.25
N PHE A 76 0.75 -6.70 7.48
CA PHE A 76 1.20 -7.39 8.69
C PHE A 76 0.13 -8.39 9.17
N SER A 77 0.53 -9.38 9.97
CA SER A 77 -0.42 -10.31 10.59
C SER A 77 -1.09 -9.69 11.82
N GLU A 78 -2.26 -10.19 12.23
CA GLU A 78 -2.93 -9.73 13.46
C GLU A 78 -2.11 -10.04 14.73
N ASP A 79 -1.30 -11.10 14.70
CA ASP A 79 -0.40 -11.51 15.79
C ASP A 79 0.87 -10.62 15.90
N THR A 80 1.14 -9.77 14.89
CA THR A 80 2.32 -8.91 14.85
C THR A 80 2.30 -7.90 15.99
N ARG A 81 3.41 -7.78 16.73
CA ARG A 81 3.56 -6.86 17.86
C ARG A 81 4.47 -5.69 17.51
N VAL A 82 4.11 -4.49 17.94
CA VAL A 82 4.87 -3.26 17.71
C VAL A 82 5.10 -2.51 19.02
N GLN A 83 6.11 -1.64 19.04
CA GLN A 83 6.47 -0.86 20.22
C GLN A 83 5.88 0.56 20.14
N VAL A 84 4.80 0.80 20.89
CA VAL A 84 4.14 2.11 21.04
C VAL A 84 4.84 2.93 22.12
N LEU A 85 5.11 4.19 21.84
CA LEU A 85 5.49 5.17 22.85
C LEU A 85 4.22 5.72 23.52
N ASN A 86 4.07 5.42 24.80
CA ASN A 86 3.10 6.08 25.69
C ASN A 86 3.84 7.17 26.49
N GLY A 87 3.13 8.13 27.09
CA GLY A 87 3.73 9.27 27.78
C GLY A 87 4.66 8.91 28.96
N THR A 88 4.58 7.66 29.44
CA THR A 88 5.37 7.10 30.54
C THR A 88 6.47 6.11 30.11
N GLY A 89 6.57 5.76 28.83
CA GLY A 89 7.55 4.75 28.36
C GLY A 89 7.15 4.03 27.08
N VAL A 90 7.66 2.81 26.89
CA VAL A 90 7.45 2.00 25.68
C VAL A 90 6.64 0.74 26.01
N ALA A 91 5.57 0.50 25.26
CA ALA A 91 4.66 -0.63 25.45
C ALA A 91 4.61 -1.53 24.20
N VAL A 92 4.72 -2.85 24.39
CA VAL A 92 4.73 -3.83 23.28
C VAL A 92 3.32 -4.38 23.06
N VAL A 93 2.56 -3.73 22.19
CA VAL A 93 1.14 -4.03 21.90
C VAL A 93 0.98 -4.89 20.64
N PRO A 94 -0.10 -5.69 20.50
CA PRO A 94 -0.46 -6.25 19.20
C PRO A 94 -0.89 -5.14 18.23
N LEU A 95 -0.65 -5.33 16.93
CA LEU A 95 -0.95 -4.34 15.90
C LEU A 95 -2.45 -4.04 15.77
N SER A 96 -3.32 -4.98 16.16
CA SER A 96 -4.77 -4.77 16.26
C SER A 96 -5.20 -3.79 17.36
N ALA A 97 -4.33 -3.47 18.32
CA ALA A 97 -4.58 -2.47 19.37
C ALA A 97 -3.98 -1.09 19.06
N VAL A 98 -3.38 -0.92 17.87
CA VAL A 98 -2.71 0.34 17.47
C VAL A 98 -3.72 1.28 16.84
N ALA A 99 -3.87 2.48 17.42
CA ALA A 99 -4.81 3.50 16.97
C ALA A 99 -4.10 4.62 16.18
N PRO A 100 -4.75 5.23 15.17
CA PRO A 100 -4.29 6.47 14.56
C PRO A 100 -3.96 7.55 15.61
N GLY A 101 -2.88 8.29 15.39
CA GLY A 101 -2.37 9.30 16.31
C GLY A 101 -1.41 8.79 17.40
N GLN A 102 -1.34 7.48 17.66
CA GLN A 102 -0.27 6.90 18.50
C GLN A 102 1.10 7.06 17.84
N ARG A 103 2.18 6.95 18.63
CA ARG A 103 3.56 6.95 18.13
C ARG A 103 4.19 5.57 18.24
N LEU A 104 4.86 5.13 17.18
CA LEU A 104 5.62 3.87 17.10
C LEU A 104 7.12 4.15 17.00
N TRP A 105 7.93 3.19 17.41
CA TRP A 105 9.35 3.17 17.05
C TRP A 105 9.56 2.75 15.58
N SER A 106 10.39 3.51 14.90
CA SER A 106 10.87 3.27 13.55
C SER A 106 12.34 3.71 13.42
N PHE A 107 12.92 3.58 12.24
CA PHE A 107 14.26 4.07 11.91
C PHE A 107 14.25 4.92 10.63
N TYR A 108 14.97 6.03 10.69
CA TYR A 108 15.23 6.92 9.55
C TYR A 108 16.72 7.28 9.53
N GLN A 109 17.38 7.14 8.38
CA GLN A 109 18.83 7.36 8.21
C GLN A 109 19.70 6.68 9.30
N GLY A 110 19.35 5.43 9.65
CA GLY A 110 20.05 4.63 10.67
C GLY A 110 19.81 5.04 12.13
N LYS A 111 19.01 6.09 12.39
CA LYS A 111 18.69 6.58 13.74
C LYS A 111 17.27 6.14 14.14
N PRO A 112 17.03 5.73 15.39
CA PRO A 112 15.69 5.43 15.86
C PRO A 112 14.87 6.72 15.98
N LEU A 113 13.63 6.69 15.51
CA LEU A 113 12.70 7.82 15.48
C LEU A 113 11.30 7.38 15.93
N ALA A 114 10.61 8.25 16.68
CA ALA A 114 9.22 8.05 17.06
C ALA A 114 8.30 8.65 15.98
N VAL A 115 7.58 7.80 15.25
CA VAL A 115 6.73 8.19 14.11
C VAL A 115 5.25 8.05 14.46
N LYS A 116 4.41 8.98 13.99
CA LYS A 116 2.95 8.92 14.17
C LYS A 116 2.35 7.84 13.26
N VAL A 117 1.40 7.09 13.80
CA VAL A 117 0.50 6.25 13.03
C VAL A 117 -0.53 7.15 12.37
N LEU A 118 -0.55 7.17 11.04
CA LEU A 118 -1.54 7.91 10.28
C LEU A 118 -2.82 7.09 10.13
N GLU A 119 -2.67 5.79 9.86
CA GLU A 119 -3.77 4.87 9.58
C GLU A 119 -3.40 3.42 9.95
N ASN A 120 -4.39 2.64 10.39
CA ASN A 120 -4.32 1.20 10.61
C ASN A 120 -5.62 0.56 10.11
N GLN A 121 -5.64 -0.04 8.91
CA GLN A 121 -6.82 -0.72 8.38
C GLN A 121 -6.72 -2.24 8.62
N ARG A 122 -7.77 -2.85 9.16
CA ARG A 122 -7.90 -4.32 9.29
C ARG A 122 -8.70 -4.87 8.11
N LEU A 123 -8.11 -5.80 7.37
CA LEU A 123 -8.71 -6.43 6.19
C LEU A 123 -8.87 -7.94 6.44
N GLN A 124 -10.05 -8.47 6.09
CA GLN A 124 -10.38 -9.90 6.21
C GLN A 124 -10.24 -10.58 4.83
N GLY A 125 -9.93 -11.88 4.81
CA GLY A 125 -9.79 -12.67 3.59
C GLY A 125 -9.10 -14.02 3.85
N ASN A 126 -8.28 -14.48 2.91
CA ASN A 126 -7.26 -15.49 3.16
C ASN A 126 -5.94 -14.97 2.55
N PHE A 127 -4.92 -14.79 3.37
CA PHE A 127 -3.67 -14.18 2.97
C PHE A 127 -2.49 -15.07 3.35
N SER A 128 -1.56 -15.24 2.41
CA SER A 128 -0.27 -15.89 2.64
C SER A 128 0.70 -14.92 3.31
N PHE A 129 1.40 -15.39 4.33
CA PHE A 129 2.42 -14.65 5.09
C PHE A 129 3.71 -15.47 5.16
N VAL A 130 4.84 -14.77 5.29
CA VAL A 130 6.14 -15.35 5.63
C VAL A 130 6.66 -14.70 6.91
N GLU A 131 7.14 -15.50 7.85
CA GLU A 131 7.76 -15.07 9.11
C GLU A 131 9.29 -15.03 8.95
N LEU A 132 9.94 -13.94 9.40
CA LEU A 132 11.32 -13.52 9.04
C LEU A 132 12.14 -13.14 10.30
N VAL A 133 13.49 -13.19 10.30
CA VAL A 133 14.35 -12.91 11.50
C VAL A 133 15.86 -12.52 11.23
N ALA A 134 16.30 -11.32 10.76
CA ALA A 134 17.77 -11.01 10.60
C ALA A 134 18.29 -9.52 10.45
N HIS A 135 19.32 -9.19 9.62
CA HIS A 135 19.78 -7.82 9.18
C HIS A 135 20.92 -7.84 8.12
N LEU A 136 21.05 -7.08 6.99
CA LEU A 136 20.17 -6.21 6.16
C LEU A 136 20.41 -6.45 4.63
N GLU A 137 19.35 -6.64 3.85
CA GLU A 137 19.09 -5.99 2.54
C GLU A 137 17.56 -5.80 2.41
N VAL A 138 17.06 -4.98 1.48
CA VAL A 138 15.60 -4.86 1.21
C VAL A 138 15.16 -5.96 0.23
N ALA A 139 15.26 -7.20 0.69
CA ALA A 139 14.65 -8.36 0.05
C ALA A 139 13.14 -8.39 0.32
N THR A 140 12.36 -9.00 -0.57
CA THR A 140 10.95 -9.28 -0.28
C THR A 140 10.85 -10.47 0.69
N ALA A 141 9.70 -10.59 1.36
CA ALA A 141 9.45 -11.68 2.31
C ALA A 141 9.51 -13.09 1.68
N GLU A 142 9.43 -13.20 0.35
CA GLU A 142 9.47 -14.49 -0.36
C GLU A 142 10.89 -14.94 -0.75
N GLU A 143 11.80 -13.99 -0.88
CA GLU A 143 13.17 -14.18 -1.38
C GLU A 143 14.13 -14.69 -0.31
N LEU A 144 13.89 -14.27 0.93
CA LEU A 144 14.73 -14.57 2.08
C LEU A 144 14.90 -16.09 2.30
N ARG A 145 16.07 -16.45 2.85
CA ARG A 145 16.56 -17.80 3.12
C ARG A 145 16.95 -17.95 4.60
N VAL A 146 17.04 -19.19 5.05
CA VAL A 146 17.75 -19.51 6.30
C VAL A 146 19.24 -19.19 6.08
N GLY A 147 19.82 -18.37 6.96
CA GLY A 147 21.12 -17.72 6.80
C GLY A 147 21.10 -16.23 6.44
N ASP A 148 19.94 -15.67 6.05
CA ASP A 148 19.84 -14.29 5.51
C ASP A 148 19.67 -13.19 6.59
N ILE A 149 19.10 -12.03 6.18
CA ILE A 149 19.52 -10.66 6.52
C ILE A 149 18.39 -9.59 6.42
N VAL A 150 17.33 -9.58 7.26
CA VAL A 150 16.32 -8.49 7.33
C VAL A 150 16.06 -7.96 8.77
N ALA A 151 16.36 -6.66 8.97
CA ALA A 151 16.87 -5.94 10.17
C ALA A 151 16.24 -6.13 11.56
N THR A 152 17.01 -6.00 12.67
CA THR A 152 16.49 -6.03 14.07
C THR A 152 16.80 -4.81 14.97
N GLY A 153 16.07 -4.72 16.10
CA GLY A 153 16.35 -3.82 17.22
C GLY A 153 15.43 -2.59 17.29
N VAL A 154 15.32 -1.97 18.48
CA VAL A 154 14.49 -0.77 18.72
C VAL A 154 15.29 0.38 19.31
N SER A 155 15.93 0.18 20.48
CA SER A 155 16.74 1.23 21.12
C SER A 155 18.11 1.44 20.45
N ARG A 156 18.58 0.43 19.72
CA ARG A 156 19.76 0.43 18.84
C ARG A 156 19.46 -0.52 17.68
N LEU A 157 19.93 -0.19 16.49
CA LEU A 157 19.88 -1.10 15.33
C LEU A 157 20.89 -2.24 15.58
N GLY A 158 20.47 -3.49 15.36
CA GLY A 158 21.23 -4.69 15.73
C GLY A 158 21.03 -5.84 14.75
N PHE A 159 22.05 -6.67 14.59
CA PHE A 159 22.10 -7.68 13.52
C PHE A 159 21.73 -9.07 14.06
N GLY A 160 20.85 -9.78 13.34
CA GLY A 160 20.47 -11.17 13.57
C GLY A 160 20.61 -12.01 12.31
N VAL A 161 20.37 -13.32 12.39
CA VAL A 161 20.50 -14.28 11.27
C VAL A 161 19.25 -15.18 11.24
N ILE A 162 18.70 -15.43 10.05
CA ILE A 162 17.49 -16.25 9.91
C ILE A 162 17.82 -17.70 10.22
N SER A 163 17.27 -18.24 11.32
CA SER A 163 17.42 -19.64 11.73
C SER A 163 16.28 -20.54 11.23
N GLU A 164 15.09 -20.00 11.03
CA GLU A 164 13.91 -20.69 10.53
C GLU A 164 13.07 -19.73 9.64
N LEU A 165 12.37 -20.26 8.65
CA LEU A 165 11.37 -19.54 7.85
C LEU A 165 10.06 -20.30 7.87
N ARG A 166 8.96 -19.63 8.22
CA ARG A 166 7.61 -20.21 8.22
C ARG A 166 6.72 -19.52 7.21
N ARG A 167 6.11 -20.31 6.33
CA ARG A 167 5.03 -19.87 5.44
C ARG A 167 3.70 -20.25 6.11
N MET A 168 2.80 -19.28 6.24
CA MET A 168 1.51 -19.44 6.93
C MET A 168 0.38 -18.85 6.09
N GLN A 169 -0.83 -19.37 6.24
CA GLN A 169 -2.05 -18.66 5.84
C GLN A 169 -2.76 -18.12 7.09
N LYS A 170 -3.25 -16.88 7.01
CA LYS A 170 -4.02 -16.21 8.07
C LYS A 170 -5.21 -15.49 7.43
N SER A 171 -6.33 -15.43 8.14
CA SER A 171 -7.60 -14.86 7.64
C SER A 171 -7.69 -13.32 7.74
N VAL A 172 -6.68 -12.67 8.32
CA VAL A 172 -6.65 -11.23 8.56
C VAL A 172 -5.27 -10.66 8.23
N LYS A 173 -5.25 -9.49 7.59
CA LYS A 173 -4.06 -8.64 7.43
C LYS A 173 -4.33 -7.23 7.95
N HIS A 174 -3.30 -6.61 8.52
CA HIS A 174 -3.29 -5.22 8.92
C HIS A 174 -2.46 -4.40 7.93
N VAL A 175 -3.04 -3.31 7.45
CA VAL A 175 -2.35 -2.25 6.72
C VAL A 175 -1.92 -1.18 7.70
N LEU A 176 -0.62 -0.91 7.80
CA LEU A 176 -0.07 0.17 8.62
C LEU A 176 0.57 1.25 7.75
N THR A 177 0.31 2.52 8.09
CA THR A 177 0.91 3.69 7.43
C THR A 177 1.59 4.60 8.47
N THR A 178 2.91 4.76 8.36
CA THR A 178 3.77 5.54 9.28
C THR A 178 4.63 6.56 8.53
N GLU A 179 4.87 7.74 9.12
CA GLU A 179 5.57 8.91 8.53
C GLU A 179 6.95 8.68 7.85
N THR A 180 7.61 7.53 8.05
CA THR A 180 8.91 7.20 7.44
C THR A 180 8.87 6.06 6.40
N GLY A 181 7.70 5.47 6.12
CA GLY A 181 7.61 4.27 5.29
C GLY A 181 8.21 3.01 5.94
N SER A 182 8.34 2.99 7.27
CA SER A 182 9.04 1.93 8.02
C SER A 182 8.55 1.81 9.47
N VAL A 183 8.64 0.61 10.06
CA VAL A 183 8.22 0.30 11.44
C VAL A 183 9.07 -0.81 12.04
N VAL A 184 9.27 -0.86 13.36
CA VAL A 184 9.80 -2.06 14.02
C VAL A 184 8.66 -2.96 14.53
N ALA A 185 8.52 -4.13 13.90
CA ALA A 185 7.50 -5.14 14.14
C ALA A 185 8.16 -6.46 14.57
N ASN A 186 7.73 -7.08 15.67
CA ASN A 186 8.38 -8.27 16.26
C ASN A 186 9.91 -8.09 16.50
N ASN A 187 10.33 -6.88 16.89
CA ASN A 187 11.72 -6.44 16.99
C ASN A 187 12.49 -6.40 15.65
N ILE A 188 11.81 -6.48 14.51
CA ILE A 188 12.38 -6.45 13.15
C ILE A 188 11.96 -5.16 12.43
N LEU A 189 12.93 -4.40 11.92
CA LEU A 189 12.65 -3.22 11.10
C LEU A 189 12.14 -3.69 9.73
N SER A 190 10.85 -3.48 9.51
CA SER A 190 10.13 -3.75 8.27
C SER A 190 9.76 -2.45 7.57
N SER A 191 9.60 -2.51 6.26
CA SER A 191 8.98 -1.43 5.50
C SER A 191 7.47 -1.37 5.74
N THR A 192 6.86 -0.17 5.67
CA THR A 192 5.41 0.02 5.52
C THR A 192 5.02 0.35 4.07
N ILE A 193 5.86 -0.05 3.11
CA ILE A 193 5.62 -0.05 1.67
C ILE A 193 5.51 -1.51 1.23
N CYS A 194 4.44 -1.86 0.53
CA CYS A 194 4.21 -3.21 0.02
C CYS A 194 4.74 -3.35 -1.42
N ASP A 195 5.08 -4.59 -1.78
CA ASP A 195 5.37 -4.96 -3.17
C ASP A 195 4.13 -4.76 -4.07
N GLY A 196 4.34 -4.58 -5.37
CA GLY A 196 3.29 -4.26 -6.34
C GLY A 196 2.86 -2.77 -6.44
N ARG A 197 3.47 -1.86 -5.66
CA ARG A 197 3.44 -0.41 -5.94
C ARG A 197 4.42 -0.05 -7.05
N ASP A 198 4.14 -0.50 -8.27
CA ASP A 198 5.04 -0.40 -9.42
C ASP A 198 5.39 1.06 -9.84
N ASP A 199 4.70 2.06 -9.29
CA ASP A 199 4.94 3.50 -9.49
C ASP A 199 6.01 4.09 -8.56
N ILE A 200 6.16 3.54 -7.35
CA ILE A 200 7.03 4.08 -6.29
C ILE A 200 8.11 3.07 -5.88
N TYR A 201 7.85 1.76 -6.01
CA TYR A 201 8.78 0.70 -5.66
C TYR A 201 9.82 0.49 -6.77
N ASN A 202 10.95 1.17 -6.62
CA ASN A 202 12.16 0.96 -7.41
C ASN A 202 13.15 0.14 -6.57
N ARG A 203 13.13 -1.17 -6.76
CA ARG A 203 14.03 -2.12 -6.09
C ARG A 203 15.51 -1.74 -6.20
N SER A 204 15.96 -1.19 -7.35
CA SER A 204 17.37 -0.82 -7.53
C SER A 204 17.77 0.47 -6.80
N SER A 205 16.81 1.19 -6.19
CA SER A 205 17.07 2.40 -5.42
C SER A 205 16.04 2.60 -4.31
N TRP A 206 16.13 1.76 -3.27
CA TRP A 206 15.27 1.85 -2.08
C TRP A 206 15.19 3.26 -1.46
N LEU A 207 16.29 4.02 -1.51
CA LEU A 207 16.32 5.41 -1.04
C LEU A 207 15.41 6.33 -1.86
N VAL A 208 15.32 6.13 -3.18
CA VAL A 208 14.37 6.87 -4.04
C VAL A 208 12.93 6.49 -3.70
N THR A 209 12.65 5.20 -3.50
CA THR A 209 11.33 4.72 -3.06
C THR A 209 10.88 5.34 -1.73
N LEU A 210 11.77 5.40 -0.74
CA LEU A 210 11.48 6.10 0.52
C LEU A 210 11.22 7.59 0.30
N ASN A 211 12.08 8.29 -0.44
CA ASN A 211 11.94 9.73 -0.69
C ASN A 211 10.63 10.06 -1.45
N GLN A 212 10.27 9.27 -2.47
CA GLN A 212 9.02 9.40 -3.22
C GLN A 212 7.80 9.11 -2.34
N TRP A 213 7.85 8.04 -1.54
CA TRP A 213 6.79 7.69 -0.59
C TRP A 213 6.56 8.81 0.44
N GLN A 214 7.64 9.43 0.93
CA GLN A 214 7.59 10.54 1.89
C GLN A 214 6.96 11.79 1.26
N ALA A 215 7.41 12.19 0.06
CA ALA A 215 6.85 13.35 -0.64
C ALA A 215 5.33 13.22 -0.86
N LEU A 216 4.87 12.06 -1.33
CA LEU A 216 3.44 11.78 -1.55
C LEU A 216 2.62 11.75 -0.25
N HIS A 217 3.22 11.38 0.89
CA HIS A 217 2.55 11.46 2.19
C HIS A 217 2.53 12.87 2.78
N GLU A 218 3.60 13.64 2.59
CA GLU A 218 3.60 15.05 2.96
C GLU A 218 2.53 15.85 2.20
N GLU A 219 2.33 15.59 0.92
CA GLU A 219 1.25 16.22 0.13
C GLU A 219 -0.13 15.81 0.64
N ARG A 220 -0.36 14.52 0.92
CA ARG A 220 -1.61 14.04 1.52
C ARG A 220 -1.87 14.66 2.90
N LEU A 221 -0.84 14.78 3.74
CA LEU A 221 -0.96 15.40 5.07
C LEU A 221 -1.26 16.90 5.03
N LYS A 222 -0.96 17.59 3.92
CA LYS A 222 -1.33 18.99 3.68
C LYS A 222 -2.78 19.17 3.20
N GLN A 223 -3.51 18.06 2.98
CA GLN A 223 -4.90 18.02 2.51
C GLN A 223 -5.91 17.55 3.58
N MET A 224 -5.46 17.33 4.83
CA MET A 224 -6.24 16.81 5.96
C MET A 224 -6.29 17.81 7.13
#